data_AF-A0A349DIY4-F1
#
_entry.id   AF-A0A349DIY4-F1
#
_cell.length_a   1.000
_cell.length_b   1.000
_cell.length_c   1.000
_cell.angle_alpha   90.00
_cell.angle_beta   90.00
_cell.angle_gamma   90.00
#
_symmetry.space_group_name_H-M   'P 1'
#
loop_
_entity.id
_entity.type
_entity.pdbx_description
1 polymer ?
#
loop_
_entity_poly.entity_id
_entity_poly.type
_entity_poly.pdbx_seq_one_letter_code
_entity_poly.pdbx_strand_id
1 'polypeptide(L)'
;MRNLTEANLTNVVLSRLNCSTPRQTEIITKLINHLHAFIRDLEPTEAEWFQAIDFLTRTGQKCDDKRQEFILLSDVLGVSMLVDAINHRFAEGTTETTVTGPFHAPANQYEMGANIARGEEAKTGEPTLVRGKVLGENGQPLAGVKIDVWQSNDDGHYDVTDPNMPEMNLRGVFTTDETGEFWFRTIKPASYPVPTDGPVGELLRASGRHPMRPAHIHFWVEAEGYQTLITHIFVEGDEYLESDAVFGVKESLILEFKKNENKEEAAKWDIEPPFYEAVYDFTLAKKMTSPQVTISQ
;
A
#
# COMPACT_ATOMS: atom_id res chain seq x y z
N MET A 1 -25.08 33.62 22.52
CA MET A 1 -26.14 33.56 21.48
C MET A 1 -26.96 32.30 21.71
N ARG A 2 -28.29 32.37 21.79
CA ARG A 2 -29.16 31.20 22.07
C ARG A 2 -29.81 30.59 20.81
N ASN A 3 -29.84 31.30 19.68
CA ASN A 3 -30.40 30.77 18.43
C ASN A 3 -29.28 30.25 17.53
N LEU A 4 -29.29 28.95 17.24
CA LEU A 4 -28.42 28.33 16.25
C LEU A 4 -29.03 28.52 14.86
N THR A 5 -28.21 28.98 13.92
CA THR A 5 -28.57 29.13 12.50
C THR A 5 -27.47 28.51 11.66
N GLU A 6 -27.77 28.19 10.41
CA GLU A 6 -26.77 27.69 9.46
C GLU A 6 -25.53 28.62 9.40
N ALA A 7 -25.76 29.93 9.34
CA ALA A 7 -24.71 30.95 9.27
C ALA A 7 -23.80 31.00 10.52
N ASN A 8 -24.29 30.63 11.71
CA ASN A 8 -23.53 30.76 12.96
C ASN A 8 -23.07 29.43 13.57
N LEU A 9 -23.65 28.30 13.16
CA LEU A 9 -23.45 27.00 13.82
C LEU A 9 -21.97 26.60 13.84
N THR A 10 -21.26 26.72 12.72
CA THR A 10 -19.82 26.39 12.63
C THR A 10 -19.01 27.15 13.68
N ASN A 11 -19.22 28.46 13.81
CA ASN A 11 -18.51 29.29 14.78
C ASN A 11 -18.85 28.90 16.23
N VAL A 12 -20.11 28.53 16.50
CA VAL A 12 -20.54 28.06 17.82
C VAL A 12 -19.91 26.71 18.18
N VAL A 13 -19.77 25.79 17.22
CA VAL A 13 -19.08 24.50 17.46
C VAL A 13 -17.60 24.77 17.74
N LEU A 14 -16.93 25.56 16.90
CA LEU A 14 -15.51 25.89 17.07
C LEU A 14 -15.23 26.62 18.40
N SER A 15 -16.12 27.51 18.85
CA SER A 15 -15.94 28.23 20.12
C SER A 15 -16.02 27.33 21.36
N ARG A 16 -16.43 26.07 21.21
CA ARG A 16 -16.52 25.08 22.30
C ARG A 16 -15.33 24.14 22.34
N LEU A 17 -14.39 24.24 21.40
CA LEU A 17 -13.18 23.42 21.42
C LEU A 17 -12.31 23.79 22.64
N ASN A 18 -11.88 22.75 23.37
CA ASN A 18 -10.98 22.87 24.51
C ASN A 18 -9.97 21.72 24.46
N CYS A 19 -9.22 21.64 23.36
CA CYS A 19 -8.26 20.56 23.12
C CYS A 19 -6.99 20.73 23.96
N SER A 20 -6.32 19.63 24.26
CA SER A 20 -5.14 19.61 25.15
C SER A 20 -3.87 20.12 24.49
N THR A 21 -3.79 20.11 23.16
CA THR A 21 -2.60 20.58 22.42
C THR A 21 -2.97 21.51 21.25
N PRO A 22 -2.07 22.43 20.85
CA PRO A 22 -2.29 23.27 19.68
C PRO A 22 -2.56 22.47 18.40
N ARG A 23 -1.87 21.31 18.23
CA ARG A 23 -2.05 20.45 17.07
C ARG A 23 -3.42 19.78 17.02
N GLN A 24 -3.94 19.33 18.16
CA GLN A 24 -5.30 18.79 18.24
C GLN A 24 -6.33 19.86 17.88
N THR A 25 -6.18 21.08 18.41
CA THR A 25 -7.06 22.21 18.06
C THR A 25 -7.05 22.47 16.56
N GLU A 26 -5.87 22.49 15.93
CA GLU A 26 -5.74 22.70 14.49
C GLU A 26 -6.45 21.62 13.66
N ILE A 27 -6.21 20.34 13.97
CA ILE A 27 -6.81 19.20 13.26
C ILE A 27 -8.34 19.25 13.35
N ILE A 28 -8.87 19.36 14.57
CA ILE A 28 -10.33 19.34 14.81
C ILE A 28 -10.99 20.57 14.18
N THR A 29 -10.35 21.74 14.27
CA THR A 29 -10.85 22.98 13.64
C THR A 29 -10.94 22.82 12.13
N LYS A 30 -9.90 22.31 11.46
CA LYS A 30 -9.91 22.11 10.01
C LYS A 30 -10.98 21.09 9.60
N LEU A 31 -11.06 19.96 10.30
CA LEU A 31 -12.07 18.93 10.04
C LEU A 31 -13.49 19.50 10.10
N ILE A 32 -13.85 20.21 11.18
CA ILE A 32 -15.18 20.81 11.35
C ILE A 32 -15.47 21.80 10.22
N ASN A 33 -14.52 22.65 9.87
CA ASN A 33 -14.70 23.63 8.81
C ASN A 33 -14.96 22.97 7.45
N HIS A 34 -14.16 21.97 7.07
CA HIS A 34 -14.34 21.26 5.79
C HIS A 34 -15.64 20.45 5.77
N LEU A 35 -15.98 19.74 6.86
CA LEU A 35 -17.21 18.96 6.94
C LEU A 35 -18.47 19.86 6.89
N HIS A 36 -18.51 20.95 7.66
CA HIS A 36 -19.63 21.88 7.61
C HIS A 36 -19.73 22.61 6.27
N ALA A 37 -18.60 22.87 5.60
CA ALA A 37 -18.61 23.44 4.26
C ALA A 37 -19.21 22.46 3.24
N PHE A 38 -18.82 21.18 3.28
CA PHE A 38 -19.40 20.14 2.44
C PHE A 38 -20.92 19.99 2.65
N ILE A 39 -21.38 19.96 3.90
CA ILE A 39 -22.82 19.85 4.21
C ILE A 39 -23.61 21.06 3.67
N ARG A 40 -23.05 22.27 3.77
CA ARG A 40 -23.70 23.48 3.24
C ARG A 40 -23.71 23.55 1.71
N ASP A 41 -22.69 23.01 1.07
CA ASP A 41 -22.61 22.95 -0.39
C ASP A 41 -23.57 21.90 -0.97
N LEU A 42 -23.67 20.73 -0.32
CA LEU A 42 -24.53 19.63 -0.75
C LEU A 42 -26.01 19.82 -0.39
N GLU A 43 -26.31 20.48 0.74
CA GLU A 43 -27.66 20.60 1.33
C GLU A 43 -28.39 19.24 1.50
N PRO A 44 -27.79 18.24 2.19
CA PRO A 44 -28.38 16.91 2.28
C PRO A 44 -29.69 16.89 3.07
N THR A 45 -30.60 16.04 2.64
CA THR A 45 -31.80 15.69 3.39
C THR A 45 -31.46 14.92 4.67
N GLU A 46 -32.37 14.92 5.64
CA GLU A 46 -32.21 14.11 6.86
C GLU A 46 -32.09 12.61 6.54
N ALA A 47 -32.78 12.14 5.51
CA ALA A 47 -32.71 10.75 5.07
C ALA A 47 -31.34 10.37 4.50
N GLU A 48 -30.71 11.25 3.71
CA GLU A 48 -29.33 11.06 3.23
C GLU A 48 -28.33 11.09 4.39
N TRP A 49 -28.52 11.99 5.36
CA TRP A 49 -27.70 12.03 6.57
C TRP A 49 -27.79 10.73 7.38
N PHE A 50 -29.00 10.21 7.62
CA PHE A 50 -29.17 8.94 8.33
C PHE A 50 -28.54 7.76 7.57
N GLN A 51 -28.61 7.74 6.23
CA GLN A 51 -27.92 6.73 5.41
C GLN A 51 -26.40 6.83 5.55
N ALA A 52 -25.82 8.04 5.58
CA ALA A 52 -24.39 8.23 5.80
C ALA A 52 -23.96 7.76 7.20
N ILE A 53 -24.77 8.01 8.25
CA ILE A 53 -24.51 7.51 9.60
C ILE A 53 -24.56 5.97 9.64
N ASP A 54 -25.55 5.36 9.00
CA ASP A 54 -25.64 3.90 8.89
C ASP A 54 -24.42 3.31 8.16
N PHE A 55 -24.02 3.91 7.03
CA PHE A 55 -22.82 3.52 6.28
C PHE A 55 -21.56 3.52 7.14
N LEU A 56 -21.30 4.62 7.86
CA LEU A 56 -20.13 4.72 8.75
C LEU A 56 -20.20 3.72 9.92
N THR A 57 -21.41 3.48 10.44
CA THR A 57 -21.63 2.49 11.51
C THR A 57 -21.30 1.08 11.03
N ARG A 58 -21.84 0.67 9.87
CA ARG A 58 -21.54 -0.64 9.27
C ARG A 58 -20.08 -0.78 8.86
N THR A 59 -19.44 0.32 8.44
CA THR A 59 -18.00 0.34 8.12
C THR A 59 -17.20 -0.02 9.37
N GLY A 60 -17.51 0.61 10.51
CA GLY A 60 -16.89 0.26 11.79
C GLY A 60 -17.16 -1.18 12.22
N GLN A 61 -18.39 -1.67 12.06
CA GLN A 61 -18.78 -3.04 12.43
C GLN A 61 -18.16 -4.13 11.53
N LYS A 62 -17.74 -3.78 10.31
CA LYS A 62 -17.03 -4.70 9.40
C LYS A 62 -15.54 -4.80 9.73
N CYS A 63 -15.01 -3.96 10.60
CA CYS A 63 -13.62 -4.02 11.04
C CYS A 63 -13.42 -5.13 12.10
N ASP A 64 -12.36 -5.92 11.95
CA ASP A 64 -11.88 -6.93 12.90
C ASP A 64 -10.35 -7.02 12.88
N ASP A 65 -9.77 -8.05 13.50
CA ASP A 65 -8.31 -8.25 13.59
C ASP A 65 -7.63 -8.52 12.23
N LYS A 66 -8.41 -8.89 11.20
CA LYS A 66 -7.92 -9.22 9.85
C LYS A 66 -8.44 -8.24 8.78
N ARG A 67 -9.57 -7.57 9.03
CA ARG A 67 -10.25 -6.67 8.10
C ARG A 67 -10.30 -5.26 8.68
N GLN A 68 -9.73 -4.28 7.96
CA GLN A 68 -9.83 -2.87 8.32
C GLN A 68 -10.64 -2.09 7.27
N GLU A 69 -11.96 -2.13 7.38
CA GLU A 69 -12.87 -1.49 6.40
C GLU A 69 -12.73 0.04 6.38
N PHE A 70 -12.36 0.69 7.49
CA PHE A 70 -12.06 2.13 7.48
C PHE A 70 -10.77 2.48 6.73
N ILE A 71 -9.76 1.61 6.77
CA ILE A 71 -8.55 1.77 5.95
C ILE A 71 -8.94 1.58 4.48
N LEU A 72 -9.71 0.54 4.15
CA LEU A 72 -10.19 0.33 2.79
C LEU A 72 -11.04 1.51 2.28
N LEU A 73 -11.87 2.11 3.13
CA LEU A 73 -12.62 3.33 2.80
C LEU A 73 -11.68 4.50 2.50
N SER A 74 -10.62 4.68 3.29
CA SER A 74 -9.57 5.67 3.06
C SER A 74 -8.85 5.42 1.72
N ASP A 75 -8.56 4.16 1.41
CA ASP A 75 -7.87 3.74 0.19
C ASP A 75 -8.71 4.06 -1.06
N VAL A 76 -9.98 3.63 -1.09
CA VAL A 76 -10.84 3.86 -2.27
C VAL A 76 -11.27 5.31 -2.42
N LEU A 77 -11.16 6.14 -1.38
CA LEU A 77 -11.37 7.59 -1.48
C LEU A 77 -10.07 8.35 -1.82
N GLY A 78 -8.94 7.66 -1.99
CA GLY A 78 -7.63 8.25 -2.29
C GLY A 78 -6.99 8.98 -1.12
N VAL A 79 -7.56 8.89 0.09
CA VAL A 79 -7.05 9.57 1.28
C VAL A 79 -5.71 8.97 1.70
N SER A 80 -5.56 7.65 1.66
CA SER A 80 -4.32 6.97 2.03
C SER A 80 -3.15 7.39 1.13
N MET A 81 -3.37 7.43 -0.18
CA MET A 81 -2.37 7.90 -1.16
C MET A 81 -2.06 9.39 -1.03
N LEU A 82 -3.05 10.22 -0.68
CA LEU A 82 -2.80 11.64 -0.42
C LEU A 82 -1.96 11.85 0.85
N VAL A 83 -2.21 11.07 1.91
CA VAL A 83 -1.40 11.09 3.12
C VAL A 83 0.02 10.62 2.82
N ASP A 84 0.19 9.56 2.05
CA ASP A 84 1.49 9.08 1.57
C ASP A 84 2.27 10.19 0.86
N ALA A 85 1.68 10.79 -0.18
CA ALA A 85 2.31 11.84 -0.98
C ALA A 85 2.69 13.09 -0.17
N ILE A 86 1.95 13.42 0.90
CA ILE A 86 2.29 14.55 1.78
C ILE A 86 3.52 14.25 2.64
N ASN A 87 3.66 13.00 3.12
CA ASN A 87 4.70 12.62 4.08
C ASN A 87 5.99 12.11 3.40
N HIS A 88 5.93 11.75 2.13
CA HIS A 88 7.05 11.18 1.37
C HIS A 88 7.48 12.07 0.19
N ARG A 89 7.65 13.37 0.46
CA ARG A 89 8.23 14.34 -0.49
C ARG A 89 9.74 14.21 -0.52
N PHE A 90 10.22 13.13 -1.12
CA PHE A 90 11.63 12.84 -1.22
C PHE A 90 12.29 13.55 -2.41
N ALA A 91 13.62 13.53 -2.43
CA ALA A 91 14.40 14.07 -3.54
C ALA A 91 14.15 13.26 -4.82
N GLU A 92 14.33 13.91 -5.97
CA GLU A 92 14.31 13.23 -7.26
C GLU A 92 15.33 12.08 -7.29
N GLY A 93 14.93 10.93 -7.83
CA GLY A 93 15.76 9.72 -7.90
C GLY A 93 15.59 8.74 -6.73
N THR A 94 14.86 9.07 -5.67
CA THR A 94 14.43 8.06 -4.68
C THR A 94 13.24 7.27 -5.19
N THR A 95 13.14 5.99 -4.86
CA THR A 95 11.96 5.18 -5.22
C THR A 95 10.72 5.74 -4.56
N GLU A 96 9.64 5.85 -5.32
CA GLU A 96 8.36 6.35 -4.83
C GLU A 96 7.70 5.36 -3.87
N THR A 97 7.06 5.88 -2.83
CA THR A 97 6.25 5.10 -1.88
C THR A 97 4.84 4.86 -2.43
N THR A 98 4.11 3.92 -1.85
CA THR A 98 2.66 3.74 -2.08
C THR A 98 2.01 3.10 -0.86
N VAL A 99 0.68 2.93 -0.89
CA VAL A 99 -0.08 2.35 0.23
C VAL A 99 0.38 0.94 0.59
N THR A 100 0.44 0.61 1.88
CA THR A 100 0.74 -0.77 2.34
C THR A 100 -0.31 -1.79 1.89
N GLY A 101 -1.58 -1.38 1.83
CA GLY A 101 -2.70 -2.29 1.64
C GLY A 101 -3.00 -3.15 2.89
N PRO A 102 -4.13 -3.86 2.90
CA PRO A 102 -4.63 -4.55 4.10
C PRO A 102 -4.02 -5.94 4.32
N PHE A 103 -3.16 -6.42 3.42
CA PHE A 103 -2.71 -7.81 3.39
C PHE A 103 -1.27 -8.01 3.85
N HIS A 104 -0.60 -7.01 4.43
CA HIS A 104 0.69 -7.25 5.09
C HIS A 104 0.48 -8.13 6.34
N ALA A 105 1.31 -9.17 6.48
CA ALA A 105 1.26 -10.14 7.56
C ALA A 105 2.67 -10.74 7.74
N PRO A 106 2.98 -11.37 8.91
CA PRO A 106 4.28 -11.96 9.15
C PRO A 106 4.71 -12.95 8.06
N ALA A 107 5.99 -12.94 7.72
CA ALA A 107 6.60 -13.79 6.71
C ALA A 107 7.86 -14.50 7.25
N ASN A 108 8.23 -15.61 6.63
CA ASN A 108 9.46 -16.32 6.97
C ASN A 108 10.69 -15.58 6.45
N GLN A 109 11.79 -15.62 7.22
CA GLN A 109 13.11 -15.26 6.71
C GLN A 109 13.62 -16.37 5.78
N TYR A 110 14.11 -15.99 4.61
CA TYR A 110 14.69 -16.91 3.64
C TYR A 110 16.12 -16.52 3.28
N GLU A 111 16.89 -17.52 2.85
CA GLU A 111 18.14 -17.30 2.15
C GLU A 111 17.87 -16.71 0.76
N MET A 112 18.81 -15.92 0.25
CA MET A 112 18.67 -15.29 -1.06
C MET A 112 18.47 -16.34 -2.17
N GLY A 113 17.54 -16.08 -3.08
CA GLY A 113 17.17 -17.01 -4.16
C GLY A 113 16.16 -18.09 -3.77
N ALA A 114 15.63 -18.11 -2.54
CA ALA A 114 14.52 -19.00 -2.19
C ALA A 114 13.28 -18.74 -3.08
N ASN A 115 12.46 -19.78 -3.27
CA ASN A 115 11.15 -19.64 -3.89
C ASN A 115 10.08 -19.38 -2.81
N ILE A 116 9.44 -18.21 -2.86
CA ILE A 116 8.36 -17.84 -1.93
C ILE A 116 7.01 -18.44 -2.34
N ALA A 117 6.88 -18.94 -3.57
CA ALA A 117 5.72 -19.70 -4.02
C ALA A 117 5.85 -21.16 -3.56
N ARG A 118 4.84 -21.65 -2.85
CA ARG A 118 4.66 -23.05 -2.41
C ARG A 118 3.28 -23.54 -2.83
N GLY A 119 2.99 -24.82 -2.60
CA GLY A 119 1.67 -25.37 -2.89
C GLY A 119 1.46 -25.67 -4.36
N GLU A 120 0.26 -25.41 -4.85
CA GLU A 120 -0.13 -25.70 -6.25
C GLU A 120 0.32 -24.59 -7.18
N GLU A 121 0.21 -23.33 -6.74
CA GLU A 121 0.64 -22.15 -7.49
C GLU A 121 2.14 -22.19 -7.83
N ALA A 122 2.97 -22.83 -7.01
CA ALA A 122 4.39 -23.05 -7.33
C ALA A 122 4.62 -23.93 -8.58
N LYS A 123 3.60 -24.68 -9.02
CA LYS A 123 3.64 -25.55 -10.20
C LYS A 123 2.86 -24.98 -11.38
N THR A 124 1.74 -24.30 -11.10
CA THR A 124 0.80 -23.82 -12.13
C THR A 124 1.05 -22.37 -12.53
N GLY A 125 1.54 -21.55 -11.59
CA GLY A 125 1.78 -20.14 -11.82
C GLY A 125 2.98 -19.92 -12.73
N GLU A 126 3.00 -18.76 -13.38
CA GLU A 126 4.08 -18.38 -14.30
C GLU A 126 5.36 -18.07 -13.52
N PRO A 127 6.44 -18.88 -13.61
CA PRO A 127 7.64 -18.70 -12.82
C PRO A 127 8.25 -17.31 -13.02
N THR A 128 8.64 -16.65 -11.93
CA THR A 128 9.18 -15.29 -11.97
C THR A 128 10.41 -15.16 -11.08
N LEU A 129 11.47 -14.60 -11.63
CA LEU A 129 12.66 -14.15 -10.91
C LEU A 129 12.52 -12.66 -10.63
N VAL A 130 12.52 -12.29 -9.36
CA VAL A 130 12.57 -10.88 -8.92
C VAL A 130 13.97 -10.61 -8.41
N ARG A 131 14.62 -9.54 -8.90
CA ARG A 131 15.97 -9.17 -8.46
C ARG A 131 16.27 -7.69 -8.62
N GLY A 132 17.31 -7.23 -7.94
CA GLY A 132 17.82 -5.87 -8.09
C GLY A 132 18.79 -5.51 -6.99
N LYS A 133 19.00 -4.20 -6.80
CA LYS A 133 19.84 -3.63 -5.75
C LYS A 133 19.05 -2.70 -4.86
N VAL A 134 19.48 -2.59 -3.61
CA VAL A 134 19.11 -1.47 -2.76
C VAL A 134 20.27 -0.48 -2.69
N LEU A 135 19.99 0.75 -3.08
CA LEU A 135 20.92 1.86 -3.18
C LEU A 135 20.50 2.97 -2.20
N GLY A 136 21.47 3.75 -1.75
CA GLY A 136 21.19 5.05 -1.13
C GLY A 136 21.17 6.17 -2.15
N GLU A 137 20.80 7.38 -1.71
CA GLU A 137 20.59 8.57 -2.57
C GLU A 137 21.77 8.94 -3.50
N ASN A 138 23.01 8.53 -3.20
CA ASN A 138 24.17 8.80 -4.08
C ASN A 138 24.57 7.59 -4.94
N GLY A 139 23.68 6.59 -5.07
CA GLY A 139 23.92 5.37 -5.84
C GLY A 139 24.83 4.34 -5.17
N GLN A 140 25.22 4.54 -3.91
CA GLN A 140 26.00 3.55 -3.18
C GLN A 140 25.14 2.33 -2.83
N PRO A 141 25.64 1.09 -3.00
CA PRO A 141 24.92 -0.10 -2.58
C PRO A 141 24.78 -0.19 -1.07
N LEU A 142 23.66 -0.71 -0.60
CA LEU A 142 23.33 -0.87 0.81
C LEU A 142 23.26 -2.36 1.17
N ALA A 143 24.21 -2.80 1.98
CA ALA A 143 24.26 -4.16 2.52
C ALA A 143 23.42 -4.30 3.79
N GLY A 144 22.93 -5.52 4.07
CA GLY A 144 22.20 -5.80 5.30
C GLY A 144 20.80 -5.17 5.36
N VAL A 145 20.24 -4.76 4.21
CA VAL A 145 18.90 -4.18 4.12
C VAL A 145 17.87 -5.27 4.20
N LYS A 146 16.89 -5.14 5.09
CA LYS A 146 15.76 -6.05 5.19
C LYS A 146 14.74 -5.72 4.10
N ILE A 147 14.35 -6.73 3.33
CA ILE A 147 13.32 -6.64 2.28
C ILE A 147 12.22 -7.64 2.61
N ASP A 148 11.07 -7.14 3.03
CA ASP A 148 9.85 -7.92 3.27
C ASP A 148 8.93 -7.78 2.04
N VAL A 149 8.57 -8.92 1.44
CA VAL A 149 7.77 -8.99 0.20
C VAL A 149 6.51 -9.82 0.40
N TRP A 150 5.44 -9.41 -0.26
CA TRP A 150 4.20 -10.19 -0.35
C TRP A 150 3.45 -9.88 -1.66
N GLN A 151 2.67 -10.84 -2.14
CA GLN A 151 1.85 -10.69 -3.35
C GLN A 151 0.64 -11.62 -3.34
N SER A 152 -0.28 -11.41 -4.27
CA SER A 152 -1.30 -12.39 -4.63
C SER A 152 -0.72 -13.55 -5.46
N ASN A 153 -1.44 -14.66 -5.49
CA ASN A 153 -1.21 -15.74 -6.45
C ASN A 153 -1.70 -15.38 -7.86
N ASP A 154 -1.63 -16.36 -8.76
CA ASP A 154 -2.07 -16.32 -10.16
C ASP A 154 -3.60 -16.23 -10.34
N ASP A 155 -4.37 -16.40 -9.26
CA ASP A 155 -5.82 -16.21 -9.21
C ASP A 155 -6.26 -14.95 -8.43
N GLY A 156 -5.29 -14.16 -7.93
CA GLY A 156 -5.58 -12.91 -7.22
C GLY A 156 -5.88 -13.07 -5.72
N HIS A 157 -5.49 -14.18 -5.10
CA HIS A 157 -5.68 -14.45 -3.68
C HIS A 157 -4.39 -14.28 -2.86
N TYR A 158 -4.54 -13.75 -1.64
CA TYR A 158 -3.51 -13.76 -0.62
C TYR A 158 -3.79 -14.90 0.38
N ASP A 159 -2.73 -15.49 0.94
CA ASP A 159 -2.81 -16.53 1.96
C ASP A 159 -3.70 -16.17 3.17
N VAL A 160 -3.68 -14.90 3.60
CA VAL A 160 -4.51 -14.41 4.72
C VAL A 160 -6.01 -14.37 4.39
N THR A 161 -6.36 -14.45 3.10
CA THR A 161 -7.75 -14.44 2.61
C THR A 161 -8.24 -15.80 2.14
N ASP A 162 -7.34 -16.71 1.74
CA ASP A 162 -7.68 -18.05 1.27
C ASP A 162 -7.11 -19.14 2.20
N PRO A 163 -7.97 -19.83 2.98
CA PRO A 163 -7.51 -20.88 3.89
C PRO A 163 -6.97 -22.14 3.20
N ASN A 164 -7.12 -22.26 1.88
CA ASN A 164 -6.57 -23.39 1.11
C ASN A 164 -5.12 -23.15 0.69
N MET A 165 -4.65 -21.90 0.70
CA MET A 165 -3.26 -21.58 0.43
C MET A 165 -2.38 -22.00 1.61
N PRO A 166 -1.11 -22.40 1.36
CA PRO A 166 -0.16 -22.63 2.44
C PRO A 166 0.00 -21.38 3.33
N GLU A 167 0.14 -21.57 4.64
CA GLU A 167 0.36 -20.46 5.58
C GLU A 167 1.64 -19.68 5.24
N MET A 168 1.58 -18.35 5.16
CA MET A 168 2.67 -17.46 4.74
C MET A 168 3.11 -17.66 3.28
N ASN A 169 2.25 -18.18 2.40
CA ASN A 169 2.63 -18.37 1.01
C ASN A 169 2.79 -17.06 0.26
N LEU A 170 3.71 -17.02 -0.72
CA LEU A 170 3.99 -15.83 -1.53
C LEU A 170 4.40 -14.61 -0.70
N ARG A 171 5.03 -14.87 0.45
CA ARG A 171 5.64 -13.88 1.33
C ARG A 171 7.05 -14.31 1.69
N GLY A 172 7.94 -13.36 1.92
CA GLY A 172 9.28 -13.66 2.38
C GLY A 172 10.03 -12.43 2.88
N VAL A 173 10.94 -12.65 3.81
CA VAL A 173 11.91 -11.64 4.26
C VAL A 173 13.30 -12.05 3.81
N PHE A 174 13.99 -11.13 3.15
CA PHE A 174 15.35 -11.30 2.65
C PHE A 174 16.26 -10.19 3.21
N THR A 175 17.57 -10.39 3.07
CA THR A 175 18.57 -9.41 3.50
C THR A 175 19.61 -9.22 2.40
N THR A 176 19.81 -7.98 1.95
CA THR A 176 20.76 -7.70 0.86
C THR A 176 22.18 -8.12 1.21
N ASP A 177 22.93 -8.55 0.19
CA ASP A 177 24.34 -8.92 0.34
C ASP A 177 25.27 -7.70 0.44
N GLU A 178 26.60 -7.94 0.50
CA GLU A 178 27.62 -6.88 0.59
C GLU A 178 27.60 -5.89 -0.59
N THR A 179 27.04 -6.29 -1.72
CA THR A 179 26.90 -5.47 -2.93
C THR A 179 25.52 -4.81 -3.06
N GLY A 180 24.68 -4.98 -2.04
CA GLY A 180 23.33 -4.46 -1.97
C GLY A 180 22.33 -5.24 -2.83
N GLU A 181 22.71 -6.41 -3.35
CA GLU A 181 21.86 -7.21 -4.23
C GLU A 181 20.81 -8.00 -3.45
N PHE A 182 19.65 -8.17 -4.07
CA PHE A 182 18.61 -9.10 -3.63
C PHE A 182 18.04 -9.86 -4.82
N TRP A 183 17.60 -11.09 -4.60
CA TRP A 183 16.85 -11.87 -5.55
C TRP A 183 16.05 -12.98 -4.87
N PHE A 184 14.89 -13.32 -5.45
CA PHE A 184 14.07 -14.44 -5.03
C PHE A 184 13.23 -14.95 -6.20
N ARG A 185 12.76 -16.20 -6.08
CA ARG A 185 11.83 -16.80 -7.04
C ARG A 185 10.41 -16.71 -6.50
N THR A 186 9.47 -16.53 -7.41
CA THR A 186 8.03 -16.47 -7.13
C THR A 186 7.27 -16.86 -8.40
N ILE A 187 5.98 -16.53 -8.45
CA ILE A 187 5.15 -16.54 -9.65
C ILE A 187 4.69 -15.12 -10.00
N LYS A 188 4.33 -14.90 -11.26
CA LYS A 188 3.77 -13.61 -11.71
C LYS A 188 2.41 -13.41 -11.01
N PRO A 189 2.20 -12.30 -10.28
CA PRO A 189 0.93 -12.05 -9.60
C PRO A 189 -0.19 -11.76 -10.60
N ALA A 190 -1.43 -12.06 -10.21
CA ALA A 190 -2.61 -11.63 -10.95
C ALA A 190 -3.25 -10.38 -10.31
N SER A 191 -3.96 -9.62 -11.15
CA SER A 191 -4.90 -8.60 -10.73
C SER A 191 -5.97 -9.17 -9.81
N TYR A 192 -6.41 -8.39 -8.84
CA TYR A 192 -7.38 -8.86 -7.85
C TYR A 192 -8.32 -7.75 -7.36
N PRO A 193 -9.56 -8.09 -6.96
CA PRO A 193 -10.47 -7.12 -6.38
C PRO A 193 -10.11 -6.80 -4.93
N VAL A 194 -10.20 -5.53 -4.53
CA VAL A 194 -10.35 -5.20 -3.11
C VAL A 194 -11.62 -5.84 -2.55
N PRO A 195 -11.71 -6.10 -1.24
CA PRO A 195 -12.92 -6.70 -0.68
C PRO A 195 -14.20 -5.88 -0.95
N THR A 196 -15.26 -6.54 -1.46
CA THR A 196 -16.51 -5.88 -1.90
C THR A 196 -17.76 -6.31 -1.13
N ASP A 197 -17.60 -7.14 -0.11
CA ASP A 197 -18.65 -7.74 0.71
C ASP A 197 -19.07 -6.87 1.92
N GLY A 198 -18.62 -5.61 1.93
CA GLY A 198 -18.90 -4.62 2.96
C GLY A 198 -19.38 -3.28 2.39
N PRO A 199 -19.55 -2.26 3.25
CA PRO A 199 -19.98 -0.92 2.84
C PRO A 199 -19.08 -0.32 1.76
N VAL A 200 -17.77 -0.55 1.77
CA VAL A 200 -16.90 -0.01 0.71
C VAL A 200 -17.27 -0.58 -0.66
N GLY A 201 -17.64 -1.86 -0.73
CA GLY A 201 -18.16 -2.45 -1.96
C GLY A 201 -19.48 -1.81 -2.43
N GLU A 202 -20.36 -1.41 -1.51
CA GLU A 202 -21.57 -0.64 -1.83
C GLU A 202 -21.22 0.73 -2.41
N LEU A 203 -20.25 1.43 -1.81
CA LEU A 203 -19.77 2.73 -2.28
C LEU A 203 -19.17 2.65 -3.70
N LEU A 204 -18.35 1.63 -3.96
CA LEU A 204 -17.79 1.39 -5.30
C LEU A 204 -18.90 1.16 -6.33
N ARG A 205 -19.88 0.30 -6.02
CA ARG A 205 -21.03 0.06 -6.91
C ARG A 205 -21.85 1.32 -7.14
N ALA A 206 -22.14 2.08 -6.08
CA ALA A 206 -22.91 3.32 -6.16
C ALA A 206 -22.20 4.42 -6.98
N SER A 207 -20.86 4.41 -6.99
CA SER A 207 -20.03 5.33 -7.79
C SER A 207 -19.68 4.79 -9.19
N GLY A 208 -20.17 3.60 -9.57
CA GLY A 208 -19.88 2.99 -10.87
C GLY A 208 -18.42 2.54 -11.04
N ARG A 209 -17.69 2.34 -9.94
CA ARG A 209 -16.26 1.96 -9.94
C ARG A 209 -16.09 0.45 -9.77
N HIS A 210 -15.10 -0.11 -10.45
CA HIS A 210 -14.67 -1.50 -10.23
C HIS A 210 -13.79 -1.63 -8.98
N PRO A 211 -13.69 -2.82 -8.38
CA PRO A 211 -12.83 -3.05 -7.20
C PRO A 211 -11.40 -3.49 -7.55
N MET A 212 -11.10 -3.71 -8.83
CA MET A 212 -9.83 -4.31 -9.25
C MET A 212 -8.62 -3.42 -8.99
N ARG A 213 -7.55 -4.07 -8.53
CA ARG A 213 -6.19 -3.55 -8.48
C ARG A 213 -5.34 -4.28 -9.52
N PRO A 214 -4.43 -3.57 -10.21
CA PRO A 214 -3.52 -4.18 -11.19
C PRO A 214 -2.59 -5.19 -10.53
N ALA A 215 -2.04 -6.14 -11.29
CA ALA A 215 -1.05 -7.10 -10.79
C ALA A 215 0.19 -6.38 -10.23
N HIS A 216 0.59 -6.71 -8.99
CA HIS A 216 1.74 -6.10 -8.34
C HIS A 216 2.38 -6.99 -7.27
N ILE A 217 3.63 -6.66 -6.92
CA ILE A 217 4.36 -7.22 -5.78
C ILE A 217 4.63 -6.10 -4.79
N HIS A 218 4.32 -6.34 -3.52
CA HIS A 218 4.60 -5.39 -2.45
C HIS A 218 6.03 -5.53 -1.91
N PHE A 219 6.59 -4.40 -1.50
CA PHE A 219 7.90 -4.31 -0.85
C PHE A 219 7.84 -3.41 0.37
N TRP A 220 8.43 -3.90 1.46
CA TRP A 220 8.75 -3.14 2.64
C TRP A 220 10.25 -3.25 2.90
N VAL A 221 10.97 -2.15 2.64
CA VAL A 221 12.42 -2.09 2.62
C VAL A 221 12.91 -1.24 3.80
N GLU A 222 13.72 -1.85 4.67
CA GLU A 222 14.20 -1.24 5.90
C GLU A 222 15.73 -1.29 6.00
N ALA A 223 16.34 -0.12 6.12
CA ALA A 223 17.78 0.02 6.32
C ALA A 223 18.07 1.01 7.46
N GLU A 224 19.09 0.72 8.26
CA GLU A 224 19.51 1.63 9.32
C GLU A 224 19.95 2.99 8.74
N GLY A 225 19.43 4.09 9.30
CA GLY A 225 19.72 5.45 8.82
C GLY A 225 18.90 5.91 7.61
N TYR A 226 18.05 5.07 7.02
CA TYR A 226 17.19 5.40 5.88
C TYR A 226 15.70 5.38 6.24
N GLN A 227 14.90 6.18 5.54
CA GLN A 227 13.45 6.11 5.66
C GLN A 227 12.98 4.72 5.22
N THR A 228 12.04 4.16 5.97
CA THR A 228 11.37 2.93 5.55
C THR A 228 10.63 3.18 4.25
N LEU A 229 10.88 2.35 3.24
CA LEU A 229 10.19 2.40 1.95
C LEU A 229 9.12 1.31 1.93
N ILE A 230 7.86 1.72 1.83
CA ILE A 230 6.75 0.85 1.48
C ILE A 230 6.36 1.20 0.05
N THR A 231 6.48 0.24 -0.87
CA THR A 231 6.22 0.46 -2.30
C THR A 231 5.68 -0.79 -2.97
N HIS A 232 5.24 -0.67 -4.22
CA HIS A 232 4.88 -1.79 -5.08
C HIS A 232 5.69 -1.74 -6.37
N ILE A 233 5.85 -2.87 -7.05
CA ILE A 233 6.13 -2.90 -8.49
C ILE A 233 4.90 -3.45 -9.21
N PHE A 234 4.44 -2.77 -10.24
CA PHE A 234 3.27 -3.12 -11.03
C PHE A 234 3.69 -3.78 -12.34
N VAL A 235 2.91 -4.73 -12.82
CA VAL A 235 3.18 -5.42 -14.09
C VAL A 235 2.74 -4.52 -15.26
N GLU A 236 3.67 -4.17 -16.14
CA GLU A 236 3.36 -3.44 -17.37
C GLU A 236 2.36 -4.19 -18.25
N GLY A 237 1.39 -3.45 -18.81
CA GLY A 237 0.35 -3.99 -19.68
C GLY A 237 -0.85 -4.62 -18.95
N ASP A 238 -0.89 -4.54 -17.62
CA ASP A 238 -2.07 -4.93 -16.85
C ASP A 238 -3.27 -4.01 -17.16
N GLU A 239 -4.47 -4.59 -17.26
CA GLU A 239 -5.71 -3.92 -17.64
C GLU A 239 -6.09 -2.77 -16.68
N TYR A 240 -5.69 -2.83 -15.41
CA TYR A 240 -6.14 -1.91 -14.36
C TYR A 240 -5.10 -0.86 -13.95
N LEU A 241 -4.00 -0.69 -14.70
CA LEU A 241 -2.97 0.31 -14.39
C LEU A 241 -3.54 1.74 -14.30
N GLU A 242 -4.42 2.09 -15.23
CA GLU A 242 -5.04 3.44 -15.31
C GLU A 242 -6.25 3.61 -14.40
N SER A 243 -6.66 2.56 -13.69
CA SER A 243 -7.92 2.55 -12.95
C SER A 243 -7.86 1.81 -11.61
N ASP A 244 -6.66 1.66 -11.03
CA ASP A 244 -6.47 1.03 -9.72
C ASP A 244 -7.47 1.56 -8.69
N ALA A 245 -8.25 0.65 -8.08
CA ALA A 245 -9.32 0.99 -7.16
C ALA A 245 -8.84 1.82 -5.95
N VAL A 246 -7.55 1.77 -5.62
CA VAL A 246 -6.92 2.50 -4.49
C VAL A 246 -5.90 3.56 -4.93
N PHE A 247 -5.77 3.84 -6.23
CA PHE A 247 -4.90 4.87 -6.77
C PHE A 247 -3.40 4.69 -6.44
N GLY A 248 -2.94 3.44 -6.28
CA GLY A 248 -1.57 3.14 -5.85
C GLY A 248 -0.52 3.16 -6.95
N VAL A 249 -0.94 3.19 -8.22
CA VAL A 249 -0.06 3.15 -9.40
C VAL A 249 0.67 4.47 -9.58
N LYS A 250 1.98 4.37 -9.85
CA LYS A 250 2.86 5.47 -10.24
C LYS A 250 3.73 5.00 -11.40
N GLU A 251 3.96 5.86 -12.39
CA GLU A 251 4.69 5.50 -13.62
C GLU A 251 6.05 4.85 -13.33
N SER A 252 6.82 5.38 -12.37
CA SER A 252 8.15 4.88 -12.01
C SER A 252 8.15 3.49 -11.35
N LEU A 253 6.96 2.99 -10.99
CA LEU A 253 6.74 1.70 -10.35
C LEU A 253 6.15 0.66 -11.32
N ILE A 254 5.89 1.03 -12.58
CA ILE A 254 5.45 0.10 -13.63
C ILE A 254 6.68 -0.56 -14.23
N LEU A 255 6.68 -1.88 -14.30
CA LEU A 255 7.83 -2.69 -14.71
C LEU A 255 7.43 -3.72 -15.76
N GLU A 256 8.21 -3.80 -16.85
CA GLU A 256 8.12 -4.90 -17.80
C GLU A 256 8.58 -6.20 -17.12
N PHE A 257 7.68 -7.15 -16.96
CA PHE A 257 8.05 -8.51 -16.57
C PHE A 257 8.47 -9.22 -17.85
N LYS A 258 9.78 -9.29 -18.08
CA LYS A 258 10.32 -9.76 -19.36
C LYS A 258 10.37 -11.28 -19.40
N LYS A 259 9.68 -11.87 -20.38
CA LYS A 259 9.73 -13.32 -20.60
C LYS A 259 11.12 -13.76 -21.07
N ASN A 260 11.65 -14.81 -20.46
CA ASN A 260 12.93 -15.43 -20.76
C ASN A 260 12.76 -16.95 -20.96
N GLU A 261 13.25 -17.44 -22.10
CA GLU A 261 13.17 -18.86 -22.50
C GLU A 261 14.56 -19.54 -22.51
N ASN A 262 15.62 -18.82 -22.10
CA ASN A 262 16.99 -19.32 -22.11
C ASN A 262 17.24 -20.30 -20.96
N LYS A 263 17.46 -21.57 -21.30
CA LYS A 263 17.72 -22.66 -20.35
C LYS A 263 19.01 -22.50 -19.54
N GLU A 264 20.07 -21.94 -20.14
CA GLU A 264 21.35 -21.72 -19.44
C GLU A 264 21.21 -20.63 -18.40
N GLU A 265 20.44 -19.58 -18.70
CA GLU A 265 20.14 -18.52 -17.73
C GLU A 265 19.23 -19.04 -16.62
N ALA A 266 18.17 -19.75 -16.98
CA ALA A 266 17.22 -20.34 -16.02
C ALA A 266 17.92 -21.26 -15.00
N ALA A 267 18.90 -22.07 -15.47
CA ALA A 267 19.70 -22.94 -14.61
C ALA A 267 20.57 -22.19 -13.58
N LYS A 268 21.01 -20.95 -13.85
CA LYS A 268 21.78 -20.14 -12.88
C LYS A 268 20.93 -19.73 -11.68
N TRP A 269 19.63 -19.58 -11.89
CA TRP A 269 18.69 -19.10 -10.89
C TRP A 269 17.84 -20.21 -10.29
N ASP A 270 18.08 -21.47 -10.68
CA ASP A 270 17.28 -22.63 -10.26
C ASP A 270 15.79 -22.42 -10.57
N ILE A 271 15.48 -21.92 -11.77
CA ILE A 271 14.11 -21.67 -12.25
C ILE A 271 13.87 -22.41 -13.57
N GLU A 272 12.63 -22.84 -13.81
CA GLU A 272 12.26 -23.53 -15.05
C GLU A 272 11.86 -22.53 -16.15
N PRO A 273 12.36 -22.67 -17.39
CA PRO A 273 11.91 -21.85 -18.51
C PRO A 273 10.60 -22.39 -19.13
N PRO A 274 9.73 -21.52 -19.66
CA PRO A 274 9.85 -20.07 -19.66
C PRO A 274 9.59 -19.47 -18.28
N PHE A 275 10.30 -18.39 -17.96
CA PHE A 275 10.10 -17.61 -16.73
C PHE A 275 10.06 -16.12 -17.06
N TYR A 276 9.62 -15.29 -16.12
CA TYR A 276 9.65 -13.83 -16.21
C TYR A 276 10.77 -13.26 -15.35
N GLU A 277 11.43 -12.21 -15.83
CA GLU A 277 12.38 -11.41 -15.06
C GLU A 277 11.76 -10.06 -14.68
N ALA A 278 11.72 -9.77 -13.39
CA ALA A 278 11.39 -8.46 -12.84
C ALA A 278 12.64 -7.88 -12.18
N VAL A 279 13.28 -6.92 -12.86
CA VAL A 279 14.52 -6.30 -12.40
C VAL A 279 14.25 -4.87 -11.96
N TYR A 280 14.43 -4.57 -10.67
CA TYR A 280 14.16 -3.23 -10.13
C TYR A 280 15.13 -2.86 -9.01
N ASP A 281 15.77 -1.69 -9.14
CA ASP A 281 16.65 -1.15 -8.12
C ASP A 281 15.91 -0.14 -7.24
N PHE A 282 15.96 -0.35 -5.93
CA PHE A 282 15.38 0.56 -4.94
C PHE A 282 16.39 1.61 -4.53
N THR A 283 15.99 2.89 -4.49
CA THR A 283 16.81 3.98 -3.95
C THR A 283 16.14 4.56 -2.70
N LEU A 284 16.77 4.38 -1.54
CA LEU A 284 16.22 4.79 -0.25
C LEU A 284 16.61 6.23 0.11
N ALA A 285 15.62 7.00 0.58
CA ALA A 285 15.82 8.32 1.15
C ALA A 285 16.48 8.24 2.54
N LYS A 286 17.36 9.16 2.89
CA LYS A 286 17.92 9.22 4.26
C LYS A 286 16.89 9.66 5.28
N LYS A 287 16.99 9.16 6.52
CA LYS A 287 16.23 9.74 7.63
C LYS A 287 16.64 11.20 7.80
N MET A 288 15.69 12.12 7.73
CA MET A 288 15.98 13.50 8.10
C MET A 288 16.32 13.52 9.59
N THR A 289 17.54 13.95 9.92
CA THR A 289 17.88 14.28 11.30
C THR A 289 17.08 15.52 11.68
N SER A 290 15.96 15.35 12.39
CA SER A 290 15.37 16.47 13.12
C SER A 290 16.46 17.06 14.02
N PRO A 291 16.73 18.37 14.01
CA PRO A 291 17.63 18.95 14.98
C PRO A 291 17.08 18.61 16.37
N GLN A 292 17.91 17.95 17.19
CA GLN A 292 17.58 17.70 18.59
C GLN A 292 17.22 19.04 19.22
N VAL A 293 15.94 19.24 19.54
CA VAL A 293 15.54 20.30 20.45
C VAL A 293 16.06 19.87 21.81
N THR A 294 17.28 20.28 22.13
CA THR A 294 17.82 20.17 23.48
C THR A 294 17.02 21.13 24.34
N ILE A 295 15.98 20.63 25.01
CA ILE A 295 15.40 21.36 26.12
C ILE A 295 16.38 21.18 27.28
N SER A 296 17.22 22.18 27.50
CA SER A 296 18.00 22.30 28.73
C SER A 296 17.02 22.39 29.91
N GLN A 297 17.29 21.57 30.93
CA GLN A 297 16.54 21.50 32.20
C GLN A 297 16.47 22.84 32.94
#